data_AF-A0A966SSH3-F1
#
_entry.id   AF-A0A966SSH3-F1
#
_cell.length_a   1.000
_cell.length_b   1.000
_cell.length_c   1.000
_cell.angle_alpha   90.00
_cell.angle_beta   90.00
_cell.angle_gamma   90.00
#
_symmetry.space_group_name_H-M   'P 1'
#
loop_
_entity.id
_entity.type
_entity.pdbx_description
1 polymer ?
#
loop_
_entity_poly.entity_id
_entity_poly.type
_entity_poly.pdbx_seq_one_letter_code
_entity_poly.pdbx_strand_id
1 'polypeptide(L)'
;EAGAKEGMRWMYDLANKEKVVAHAGNMPKDISADQMFVNGQIGITHQGSLGVFNINKLNKDGSLKFKSILFPKRKDGKRPSELRGGTWNLNAASKATDQTWEFLKHIVSKEGALTFNTMSGNQANVRPDIMKDDYFKDPNFQLYLENFETAMVHIIPANLRGLELDPVFGEKGNPWYVGQVGFEDGLKSWNDELQRILDLPEM
;
A
#
# COMPACT_ATOMS: atom_id res chain seq x y z
N GLU A 1 10.41 18.54 -12.34
CA GLU A 1 9.16 18.94 -11.66
C GLU A 1 7.88 18.81 -12.48
N ALA A 2 7.90 18.91 -13.82
CA ALA A 2 6.67 18.90 -14.65
C ALA A 2 5.76 17.64 -14.49
N GLY A 3 6.31 16.47 -14.13
CA GLY A 3 5.52 15.22 -14.10
C GLY A 3 4.58 15.02 -12.90
N ALA A 4 4.81 15.67 -11.76
CA ALA A 4 4.00 15.42 -10.55
C ALA A 4 2.58 15.99 -10.70
N LYS A 5 2.46 17.25 -11.14
CA LYS A 5 1.15 17.89 -11.38
C LYS A 5 0.38 17.19 -12.49
N GLU A 6 1.06 16.77 -13.57
CA GLU A 6 0.44 15.98 -14.64
C GLU A 6 -0.07 14.62 -14.15
N GLY A 7 0.69 13.94 -13.28
CA GLY A 7 0.26 12.70 -12.64
C GLY A 7 -0.98 12.90 -11.75
N MET A 8 -0.98 13.96 -10.92
CA MET A 8 -2.16 14.34 -10.13
C MET A 8 -3.36 14.64 -11.02
N ARG A 9 -3.13 15.32 -12.16
CA ARG A 9 -4.17 15.66 -13.15
C ARG A 9 -4.79 14.40 -13.71
N TRP A 10 -3.96 13.47 -14.15
CA TRP A 10 -4.41 12.18 -14.67
C TRP A 10 -5.26 11.43 -13.65
N MET A 11 -4.84 11.36 -12.38
CA MET A 11 -5.64 10.73 -11.31
C MET A 11 -6.98 11.43 -11.09
N TYR A 12 -6.99 12.77 -11.04
CA TYR A 12 -8.23 13.54 -10.90
C TYR A 12 -9.19 13.28 -12.06
N ASP A 13 -8.68 13.22 -13.29
CA ASP A 13 -9.51 13.02 -14.47
C ASP A 13 -10.09 11.59 -14.52
N LEU A 14 -9.33 10.56 -14.12
CA LEU A 14 -9.87 9.20 -13.99
C LEU A 14 -11.07 9.13 -13.04
N ALA A 15 -10.97 9.82 -11.91
CA ALA A 15 -12.03 9.89 -10.91
C ALA A 15 -13.22 10.74 -11.36
N ASN A 16 -12.95 11.92 -11.90
CA ASN A 16 -13.96 12.97 -12.01
C ASN A 16 -14.50 13.19 -13.41
N LYS A 17 -13.71 12.87 -14.44
CA LYS A 17 -14.10 12.99 -15.85
C LYS A 17 -14.47 11.63 -16.45
N GLU A 18 -13.57 10.66 -16.35
CA GLU A 18 -13.77 9.33 -16.94
C GLU A 18 -14.65 8.43 -16.06
N LYS A 19 -14.79 8.75 -14.78
CA LYS A 19 -15.64 8.04 -13.80
C LYS A 19 -15.33 6.54 -13.70
N VAL A 20 -14.06 6.16 -13.86
CA VAL A 20 -13.62 4.75 -13.81
C VAL A 20 -13.10 4.32 -12.43
N VAL A 21 -13.07 5.24 -11.46
CA VAL A 21 -12.59 4.98 -10.09
C VAL A 21 -13.78 4.74 -9.16
N ALA A 22 -13.77 3.60 -8.46
CA ALA A 22 -14.68 3.37 -7.35
C ALA A 22 -14.21 4.16 -6.11
N HIS A 23 -14.85 5.27 -5.80
CA HIS A 23 -14.52 6.05 -4.61
C HIS A 23 -14.91 5.33 -3.33
N ALA A 24 -14.05 5.36 -2.32
CA ALA A 24 -14.31 4.72 -1.02
C ALA A 24 -15.61 5.21 -0.37
N GLY A 25 -15.98 6.48 -0.54
CA GLY A 25 -17.25 7.03 -0.04
C GLY A 25 -18.51 6.49 -0.72
N ASN A 26 -18.36 5.83 -1.88
CA ASN A 26 -19.45 5.22 -2.64
C ASN A 26 -19.47 3.69 -2.51
N MET A 27 -18.49 3.10 -1.83
CA MET A 27 -18.47 1.67 -1.54
C MET A 27 -19.34 1.36 -0.31
N PRO A 28 -20.06 0.22 -0.27
CA PRO A 28 -20.79 -0.20 0.93
C PRO A 28 -19.82 -0.34 2.11
N LYS A 29 -20.23 0.12 3.29
CA LYS A 29 -19.35 0.19 4.48
C LYS A 29 -18.98 -1.18 5.06
N ASP A 30 -19.76 -2.20 4.71
CA ASP A 30 -19.69 -3.57 5.23
C ASP A 30 -18.94 -4.53 4.31
N ILE A 31 -18.50 -4.08 3.12
CA ILE A 31 -17.79 -4.90 2.15
C ILE A 31 -16.44 -4.26 1.78
N SER A 32 -15.37 -5.06 1.76
CA SER A 32 -14.06 -4.60 1.32
C SER A 32 -13.99 -4.53 -0.21
N ALA A 33 -13.10 -3.68 -0.74
CA ALA A 33 -12.84 -3.62 -2.19
C ALA A 33 -12.36 -4.98 -2.74
N ASP A 34 -11.58 -5.75 -1.98
CA ASP A 34 -11.15 -7.09 -2.37
C ASP A 34 -12.34 -8.06 -2.47
N GLN A 35 -13.30 -7.98 -1.54
CA GLN A 35 -14.52 -8.79 -1.63
C GLN A 35 -15.40 -8.36 -2.81
N MET A 36 -15.51 -7.06 -3.09
CA MET A 36 -16.22 -6.56 -4.28
C MET A 36 -15.57 -7.05 -5.58
N PHE A 37 -14.24 -7.14 -5.63
CA PHE A 37 -13.52 -7.72 -6.75
C PHE A 37 -13.81 -9.21 -6.92
N VAL A 38 -13.77 -9.99 -5.83
CA VAL A 38 -14.15 -11.42 -5.84
C VAL A 38 -15.60 -11.62 -6.28
N ASN A 39 -16.51 -10.73 -5.88
CA ASN A 39 -17.91 -10.75 -6.28
C ASN A 39 -18.16 -10.28 -7.73
N GLY A 40 -17.12 -9.87 -8.46
CA GLY A 40 -17.24 -9.37 -9.84
C GLY A 40 -17.82 -7.94 -9.97
N GLN A 41 -17.87 -7.19 -8.87
CA GLN A 41 -18.38 -5.81 -8.84
C GLN A 41 -17.30 -4.78 -9.24
N ILE A 42 -16.02 -5.13 -9.07
CA ILE A 42 -14.88 -4.33 -9.51
C ILE A 42 -14.14 -5.13 -10.59
N GLY A 43 -13.80 -4.49 -11.71
CA GLY A 43 -13.09 -5.15 -12.81
C GLY A 43 -11.57 -5.20 -12.65
N ILE A 44 -10.98 -4.18 -12.01
CA ILE A 44 -9.53 -4.08 -11.77
C ILE A 44 -9.32 -3.50 -10.37
N THR A 45 -8.48 -4.14 -9.56
CA THR A 45 -7.99 -3.61 -8.30
C THR A 45 -6.51 -3.26 -8.41
N HIS A 46 -6.11 -2.16 -7.76
CA HIS A 46 -4.71 -1.81 -7.59
C HIS A 46 -4.30 -2.19 -6.16
N GLN A 47 -3.39 -3.17 -6.05
CA GLN A 47 -2.95 -3.72 -4.77
C GLN A 47 -1.45 -4.05 -4.79
N GLY A 48 -0.86 -4.08 -3.60
CA GLY A 48 0.47 -4.67 -3.38
C GLY A 48 0.46 -6.20 -3.43
N SER A 49 1.62 -6.82 -3.26
CA SER A 49 1.78 -8.29 -3.29
C SER A 49 0.89 -9.03 -2.29
N LEU A 50 0.59 -8.43 -1.14
CA LEU A 50 -0.31 -8.97 -0.12
C LEU A 50 -1.75 -9.18 -0.63
N GLY A 51 -2.18 -8.36 -1.59
CA GLY A 51 -3.52 -8.45 -2.16
C GLY A 51 -3.80 -9.80 -2.81
N VAL A 52 -2.79 -10.45 -3.40
CA VAL A 52 -2.92 -11.80 -4.00
C VAL A 52 -3.45 -12.80 -2.99
N PHE A 53 -2.86 -12.81 -1.79
CA PHE A 53 -3.24 -13.76 -0.76
C PHE A 53 -4.57 -13.41 -0.10
N ASN A 54 -4.86 -12.12 0.10
CA ASN A 54 -6.18 -11.66 0.58
C ASN A 54 -7.28 -12.09 -0.38
N ILE A 55 -7.09 -11.86 -1.69
CA ILE A 55 -8.03 -12.27 -2.74
C ILE A 55 -8.21 -13.79 -2.74
N ASN A 56 -7.12 -14.57 -2.68
CA ASN A 56 -7.21 -16.02 -2.60
C ASN A 56 -7.96 -16.52 -1.35
N LYS A 57 -7.78 -15.85 -0.20
CA LYS A 57 -8.49 -16.17 1.05
C LYS A 57 -9.99 -15.91 0.95
N LEU A 58 -10.41 -14.89 0.20
CA LEU A 58 -11.82 -14.59 -0.05
C LEU A 58 -12.41 -15.47 -1.16
N ASN A 59 -11.62 -15.80 -2.19
CA ASN A 59 -11.98 -16.61 -3.34
C ASN A 59 -11.72 -18.12 -3.13
N LYS A 60 -12.10 -18.67 -1.97
CA LYS A 60 -11.79 -20.08 -1.61
C LYS A 60 -12.44 -21.11 -2.53
N ASP A 61 -13.59 -20.77 -3.11
CA ASP A 61 -14.30 -21.60 -4.07
C ASP A 61 -13.70 -21.52 -5.48
N GLY A 62 -12.77 -20.59 -5.71
CA GLY A 62 -12.11 -20.38 -6.98
C GLY A 62 -13.05 -19.84 -8.08
N SER A 63 -14.17 -19.23 -7.70
CA SER A 63 -15.17 -18.66 -8.61
C SER A 63 -14.58 -17.53 -9.47
N LEU A 64 -13.75 -16.68 -8.88
CA LEU A 64 -13.01 -15.66 -9.62
C LEU A 64 -11.74 -16.26 -10.25
N LYS A 65 -11.55 -16.05 -11.55
CA LYS A 65 -10.26 -16.25 -12.22
C LYS A 65 -9.63 -14.88 -12.47
N PHE A 66 -8.47 -14.62 -11.86
CA PHE A 66 -7.77 -13.34 -11.99
C PHE A 66 -6.29 -13.52 -12.31
N LYS A 67 -5.70 -12.44 -12.83
CA LYS A 67 -4.27 -12.34 -13.11
C LYS A 67 -3.73 -11.05 -12.52
N SER A 68 -2.66 -11.14 -11.75
CA SER A 68 -1.88 -9.97 -11.36
C SER A 68 -0.98 -9.54 -12.51
N ILE A 69 -0.84 -8.23 -12.68
CA ILE A 69 0.12 -7.61 -13.60
C ILE A 69 0.81 -6.46 -12.86
N LEU A 70 2.03 -6.14 -13.27
CA LEU A 70 2.75 -4.99 -12.75
C LEU A 70 2.58 -3.79 -13.69
N PHE A 71 2.68 -2.58 -13.14
CA PHE A 71 2.76 -1.37 -13.97
C PHE A 71 3.88 -1.47 -15.01
N PRO A 72 3.71 -0.87 -16.20
CA PRO A 72 4.77 -0.82 -17.21
C PRO A 72 6.09 -0.29 -16.65
N LYS A 73 7.21 -0.79 -17.20
CA LYS A 73 8.52 -0.23 -16.88
C LYS A 73 8.60 1.19 -17.44
N ARG A 74 9.16 2.11 -16.67
CA ARG A 74 9.54 3.44 -17.12
C ARG A 74 10.73 3.35 -18.07
N LYS A 75 11.10 4.47 -18.68
CA LYS A 75 12.25 4.57 -19.59
C LYS A 75 13.58 4.13 -18.96
N ASP A 76 13.73 4.27 -17.64
CA ASP A 76 14.92 3.85 -16.89
C ASP A 76 14.88 2.36 -16.47
N GLY A 77 13.91 1.59 -16.95
CA GLY A 77 13.73 0.17 -16.64
C GLY A 77 13.09 -0.12 -15.29
N LYS A 78 12.89 0.88 -14.42
CA LYS A 78 12.23 0.71 -13.12
C LYS A 78 10.72 0.75 -13.25
N ARG A 79 10.01 0.15 -12.29
CA ARG A 79 8.55 0.26 -12.17
C ARG A 79 8.18 1.42 -11.23
N PRO A 80 7.03 2.09 -11.44
CA PRO A 80 6.49 3.02 -10.46
C PRO A 80 5.90 2.20 -9.29
N SER A 81 6.79 1.74 -8.41
CA SER A 81 6.47 0.91 -7.28
C SER A 81 7.30 1.31 -6.07
N GLU A 82 6.78 1.05 -4.89
CA GLU A 82 7.41 1.38 -3.63
C GLU A 82 7.44 0.14 -2.74
N LEU A 83 8.56 -0.09 -2.06
CA LEU A 83 8.63 -1.11 -1.03
C LEU A 83 8.26 -0.48 0.30
N ARG A 84 7.04 -0.78 0.77
CA ARG A 84 6.59 -0.44 2.13
C ARG A 84 6.54 -1.71 2.95
N GLY A 85 7.17 -1.68 4.12
CA GLY A 85 7.16 -2.79 5.08
C GLY A 85 6.66 -2.31 6.44
N GLY A 86 6.10 -3.25 7.21
CA GLY A 86 5.93 -3.07 8.64
C GLY A 86 7.24 -3.37 9.37
N THR A 87 7.43 -2.76 10.53
CA THR A 87 8.57 -3.02 11.42
C THR A 87 8.06 -3.58 12.73
N TRP A 88 8.80 -4.53 13.30
CA TRP A 88 8.64 -4.91 14.70
C TRP A 88 9.57 -4.04 15.55
N ASN A 89 9.00 -3.30 16.49
CA ASN A 89 9.72 -2.30 17.28
C ASN A 89 9.76 -2.68 18.76
N LEU A 90 10.89 -2.41 19.41
CA LEU A 90 11.02 -2.49 20.86
C LEU A 90 10.72 -1.12 21.47
N ASN A 91 9.76 -1.06 22.40
CA ASN A 91 9.48 0.17 23.14
C ASN A 91 10.65 0.48 24.08
N ALA A 92 11.26 1.66 23.93
CA ALA A 92 12.40 2.10 24.73
C ALA A 92 12.15 2.13 26.25
N ALA A 93 10.88 2.28 26.67
CA ALA A 93 10.48 2.25 28.08
C ALA A 93 10.17 0.83 28.61
N SER A 94 10.30 -0.21 27.78
CA SER A 94 10.01 -1.59 28.19
C SER A 94 10.95 -2.03 29.32
N LYS A 95 10.39 -2.65 30.36
CA LYS A 95 11.16 -3.26 31.45
C LYS A 95 11.64 -4.68 31.12
N ALA A 96 11.22 -5.22 29.98
CA ALA A 96 11.53 -6.58 29.53
C ALA A 96 12.31 -6.52 28.21
N THR A 97 13.35 -5.68 28.14
CA THR A 97 14.11 -5.42 26.91
C THR A 97 14.69 -6.69 26.32
N ASP A 98 15.33 -7.52 27.16
CA ASP A 98 16.02 -8.74 26.71
C ASP A 98 15.03 -9.77 26.18
N GLN A 99 13.93 -10.00 26.88
CA GLN A 99 12.88 -10.92 26.44
C GLN A 99 12.20 -10.43 25.16
N THR A 100 11.96 -9.11 25.06
CA THR A 100 11.41 -8.50 23.84
C THR A 100 12.38 -8.70 22.69
N TRP A 101 13.69 -8.52 22.90
CA TRP A 101 14.69 -8.73 21.88
C TRP A 101 14.76 -10.19 21.41
N GLU A 102 14.73 -11.15 22.33
CA GLU A 102 14.67 -12.57 21.97
C GLU A 102 13.40 -12.91 21.16
N PHE A 103 12.25 -12.34 21.54
CA PHE A 103 11.02 -12.50 20.78
C PHE A 103 11.11 -11.92 19.36
N LEU A 104 11.69 -10.72 19.23
CA LEU A 104 11.90 -10.07 17.93
C LEU A 104 12.81 -10.93 17.03
N LYS A 105 13.92 -11.45 17.57
CA LYS A 105 14.78 -12.38 16.81
C LYS A 105 14.04 -13.64 16.38
N HIS A 106 13.19 -14.18 17.25
CA HIS A 106 12.41 -15.38 16.94
C HIS A 106 11.43 -15.11 15.79
N ILE A 107 10.59 -14.08 15.88
CA ILE A 107 9.54 -13.81 14.89
C ILE A 107 10.11 -13.43 13.52
N VAL A 108 11.27 -12.77 13.47
CA VAL A 108 11.94 -12.40 12.21
C VAL A 108 12.95 -13.44 11.74
N SER A 109 13.13 -14.56 12.45
CA SER A 109 13.97 -15.67 11.96
C SER A 109 13.38 -16.29 10.69
N LYS A 110 14.14 -17.12 9.96
CA LYS A 110 13.62 -17.81 8.78
C LYS A 110 12.38 -18.65 9.12
N GLU A 111 12.46 -19.43 10.19
CA GLU A 111 11.36 -20.27 10.66
C GLU A 111 10.20 -19.43 11.18
N GLY A 112 10.46 -18.45 12.05
CA GLY A 112 9.43 -17.57 12.59
C GLY A 112 8.69 -16.79 11.51
N ALA A 113 9.41 -16.24 10.54
CA ALA A 113 8.83 -15.54 9.41
C ALA A 113 7.97 -16.48 8.55
N LEU A 114 8.48 -17.67 8.21
CA LEU A 114 7.72 -18.64 7.42
C LEU A 114 6.45 -19.07 8.15
N THR A 115 6.57 -19.48 9.41
CA THR A 115 5.44 -19.89 10.26
C THR A 115 4.42 -18.77 10.41
N PHE A 116 4.87 -17.53 10.62
CA PHE A 116 3.97 -16.39 10.68
C PHE A 116 3.18 -16.24 9.38
N ASN A 117 3.82 -16.34 8.22
CA ASN A 117 3.12 -16.24 6.94
C ASN A 117 2.15 -17.41 6.72
N THR A 118 2.58 -18.65 6.93
CA THR A 118 1.81 -19.85 6.57
C THR A 118 0.69 -20.17 7.56
N MET A 119 0.92 -20.00 8.87
CA MET A 119 -0.06 -20.34 9.90
C MET A 119 -1.04 -19.21 10.17
N SER A 120 -0.54 -17.97 10.33
CA SER A 120 -1.41 -16.83 10.65
C SER A 120 -2.05 -16.21 9.40
N GLY A 121 -1.50 -16.50 8.21
CA GLY A 121 -1.93 -15.89 6.96
C GLY A 121 -1.71 -14.37 6.94
N ASN A 122 -0.76 -13.86 7.72
CA ASN A 122 -0.50 -12.41 7.83
C ASN A 122 0.46 -11.90 6.74
N GLN A 123 1.11 -12.82 5.99
CA GLN A 123 1.72 -12.64 4.65
C GLN A 123 2.78 -11.52 4.50
N ALA A 124 3.12 -10.81 5.57
CA ALA A 124 3.90 -9.57 5.56
C ALA A 124 5.39 -9.74 5.91
N ASN A 125 5.82 -10.91 6.41
CA ASN A 125 7.22 -11.13 6.77
C ASN A 125 8.01 -11.60 5.54
N VAL A 126 8.46 -10.67 4.70
CA VAL A 126 8.99 -10.96 3.36
C VAL A 126 10.52 -11.17 3.30
N ARG A 127 11.03 -12.18 4.01
CA ARG A 127 12.47 -12.50 3.92
C ARG A 127 12.84 -13.16 2.57
N PRO A 128 13.95 -12.80 1.92
CA PRO A 128 14.35 -13.44 0.66
C PRO A 128 14.53 -14.96 0.75
N ASP A 129 15.00 -15.47 1.90
CA ASP A 129 15.31 -16.88 2.13
C ASP A 129 14.08 -17.79 2.33
N ILE A 130 12.89 -17.23 2.53
CA ILE A 130 11.63 -17.98 2.61
C ILE A 130 10.83 -17.96 1.30
N MET A 131 11.16 -17.07 0.35
CA MET A 131 10.40 -16.91 -0.91
C MET A 131 10.44 -18.13 -1.84
N LYS A 132 11.29 -19.11 -1.53
CA LYS A 132 11.40 -20.39 -2.25
C LYS A 132 10.37 -21.43 -1.78
N ASP A 133 9.71 -21.18 -0.65
CA ASP A 133 8.70 -22.08 -0.09
C ASP A 133 7.46 -22.18 -1.01
N ASP A 134 6.79 -23.33 -0.98
CA ASP A 134 5.61 -23.61 -1.80
C ASP A 134 4.49 -22.59 -1.56
N TYR A 135 4.39 -22.04 -0.35
CA TYR A 135 3.44 -20.99 -0.01
C TYR A 135 3.51 -19.77 -0.94
N PHE A 136 4.70 -19.44 -1.45
CA PHE A 136 4.94 -18.27 -2.30
C PHE A 136 4.88 -18.57 -3.79
N LYS A 137 4.59 -19.82 -4.21
CA LYS A 137 4.64 -20.23 -5.63
C LYS A 137 3.43 -19.80 -6.47
N ASP A 138 2.50 -19.04 -5.91
CA ASP A 138 1.38 -18.49 -6.69
C ASP A 138 1.91 -17.66 -7.87
N PRO A 139 1.53 -17.97 -9.12
CA PRO A 139 1.98 -17.25 -10.31
C PRO A 139 1.53 -15.77 -10.36
N ASN A 140 0.56 -15.37 -9.55
CA ASN A 140 0.18 -13.98 -9.34
C ASN A 140 1.09 -13.29 -8.32
N PHE A 141 1.66 -14.03 -7.37
CA PHE A 141 2.63 -13.49 -6.41
C PHE A 141 4.06 -13.41 -6.97
N GLN A 142 4.49 -14.42 -7.72
CA GLN A 142 5.87 -14.54 -8.23
C GLN A 142 6.35 -13.33 -9.03
N LEU A 143 5.41 -12.62 -9.68
CA LEU A 143 5.67 -11.38 -10.43
C LEU A 143 6.30 -10.30 -9.54
N TYR A 144 5.92 -10.25 -8.26
CA TYR A 144 6.36 -9.22 -7.33
C TYR A 144 7.79 -9.44 -6.82
N LEU A 145 8.38 -10.63 -6.99
CA LEU A 145 9.73 -10.92 -6.49
C LEU A 145 10.79 -10.02 -7.13
N GLU A 146 10.76 -9.84 -8.46
CA GLU A 146 11.63 -8.86 -9.15
C GLU A 146 11.41 -7.44 -8.59
N ASN A 147 10.14 -7.11 -8.28
CA ASN A 147 9.78 -5.79 -7.82
C ASN A 147 10.25 -5.51 -6.37
N PHE A 148 10.37 -6.53 -5.51
CA PHE A 148 10.95 -6.35 -4.17
C PHE A 148 12.42 -5.95 -4.21
N GLU A 149 13.17 -6.38 -5.22
CA GLU A 149 14.58 -6.05 -5.40
C GLU A 149 14.80 -4.71 -6.11
N THR A 150 13.80 -4.22 -6.84
CA THR A 150 13.92 -3.06 -7.75
C THR A 150 12.98 -1.90 -7.44
N ALA A 151 12.18 -2.01 -6.37
CA ALA A 151 11.26 -0.98 -5.93
C ALA A 151 11.95 0.36 -5.67
N MET A 152 11.20 1.45 -5.84
CA MET A 152 11.67 2.76 -5.46
C MET A 152 11.70 2.88 -3.94
N VAL A 153 12.69 3.64 -3.45
CA VAL A 153 12.77 4.00 -2.04
C VAL A 153 11.59 4.88 -1.68
N HIS A 154 10.89 4.51 -0.61
CA HIS A 154 9.91 5.39 0.01
C HIS A 154 10.64 6.56 0.67
N ILE A 155 10.53 7.74 0.09
CA ILE A 155 11.11 8.95 0.66
C ILE A 155 10.13 9.51 1.67
N ILE A 156 10.51 9.42 2.94
CA ILE A 156 9.77 9.98 4.06
C ILE A 156 10.48 11.27 4.49
N PRO A 157 9.77 12.41 4.60
CA PRO A 157 10.34 13.64 5.15
C PRO A 157 10.90 13.40 6.56
N ALA A 158 12.06 13.99 6.89
CA ALA A 158 12.69 13.83 8.20
C ALA A 158 11.76 14.26 9.35
N ASN A 159 10.94 15.28 9.09
CA ASN A 159 9.94 15.79 10.00
C ASN A 159 8.53 15.27 9.70
N LEU A 160 8.38 14.02 9.20
CA LEU A 160 7.05 13.44 8.96
C LEU A 160 6.24 13.43 10.27
N ARG A 161 5.17 14.24 10.30
CA ARG A 161 4.24 14.37 11.42
C ARG A 161 2.96 13.57 11.12
N GLY A 162 3.05 12.24 11.24
CA GLY A 162 2.01 11.33 10.74
C GLY A 162 0.60 11.65 11.26
N LEU A 163 0.47 11.87 12.58
CA LEU A 163 -0.83 12.18 13.21
C LEU A 163 -1.41 13.53 12.73
N GLU A 164 -0.54 14.50 12.44
CA GLU A 164 -0.94 15.81 11.94
C GLU A 164 -1.21 15.82 10.43
N LEU A 165 -0.58 14.94 9.67
CA LEU A 165 -0.81 14.79 8.23
C LEU A 165 -2.09 14.02 7.91
N ASP A 166 -2.43 12.98 8.68
CA ASP A 166 -3.63 12.16 8.48
C ASP A 166 -4.93 12.96 8.27
N PRO A 167 -5.30 13.95 9.12
CA PRO A 167 -6.50 14.74 8.89
C PRO A 167 -6.42 15.60 7.61
N VAL A 168 -5.23 16.05 7.19
CA VAL A 168 -5.07 16.83 5.96
C VAL A 168 -5.43 15.99 4.72
N PHE A 169 -4.99 14.73 4.67
CA PHE A 169 -5.39 13.80 3.61
C PHE A 169 -6.91 13.59 3.56
N GLY A 170 -7.55 13.43 4.72
CA GLY A 170 -8.99 13.23 4.81
C GLY A 170 -9.80 14.49 4.47
N GLU A 171 -9.53 15.60 5.14
CA GLU A 171 -10.35 16.81 5.08
C GLU A 171 -10.09 17.67 3.84
N LYS A 172 -8.85 17.67 3.31
CA LYS A 172 -8.46 18.47 2.14
C LYS A 172 -8.26 17.62 0.90
N GLY A 173 -7.62 16.46 1.05
CA GLY A 173 -7.38 15.55 -0.05
C GLY A 173 -8.66 14.91 -0.61
N ASN A 174 -9.57 14.45 0.24
CA ASN A 174 -10.77 13.75 -0.22
C ASN A 174 -11.71 14.64 -1.07
N PRO A 175 -12.06 15.90 -0.68
CA PRO A 175 -12.86 16.77 -1.53
C PRO A 175 -12.26 17.01 -2.91
N TRP A 176 -10.94 17.13 -3.00
CA TRP A 176 -10.23 17.21 -4.29
C TRP A 176 -10.37 15.89 -5.07
N TYR A 177 -10.13 14.75 -4.43
CA TYR A 177 -10.16 13.45 -5.09
C TYR A 177 -11.53 13.11 -5.69
N VAL A 178 -12.62 13.44 -4.98
CA VAL A 178 -14.01 13.20 -5.43
C VAL A 178 -14.59 14.35 -6.27
N GLY A 179 -13.78 15.37 -6.60
CA GLY A 179 -14.16 16.45 -7.51
C GLY A 179 -15.15 17.47 -6.95
N GLN A 180 -15.28 17.57 -5.62
CA GLN A 180 -16.07 18.64 -4.98
C GLN A 180 -15.43 20.02 -5.16
N VAL A 181 -14.10 20.04 -5.30
CA VAL A 181 -13.33 21.25 -5.64
C VAL A 181 -12.62 21.06 -6.98
N GLY A 182 -12.37 22.17 -7.66
CA GLY A 182 -11.68 22.15 -8.95
C GLY A 182 -10.21 21.71 -8.82
N PHE A 183 -9.69 21.22 -9.94
CA PHE A 183 -8.27 21.09 -10.28
C PHE A 183 -7.31 21.90 -9.41
N GLU A 184 -7.09 23.10 -9.94
CA GLU A 184 -5.96 23.93 -9.59
C GLU A 184 -6.08 24.40 -8.14
N ASP A 185 -7.24 24.92 -7.77
CA ASP A 185 -7.49 25.48 -6.44
C ASP A 185 -7.46 24.39 -5.36
N GLY A 186 -8.05 23.21 -5.64
CA GLY A 186 -8.06 22.11 -4.69
C GLY A 186 -6.68 21.50 -4.49
N LEU A 187 -5.92 21.28 -5.57
CA LEU A 187 -4.55 20.76 -5.46
C LEU A 187 -3.64 21.75 -4.73
N LYS A 188 -3.76 23.04 -5.04
CA LYS A 188 -3.01 24.09 -4.36
C LYS A 188 -3.35 24.13 -2.87
N SER A 189 -4.63 24.20 -2.52
CA SER A 189 -5.06 24.25 -1.11
C SER A 189 -4.60 23.03 -0.33
N TRP A 190 -4.63 21.85 -0.94
CA TRP A 190 -4.14 20.63 -0.29
C TRP A 190 -2.62 20.67 -0.11
N ASN A 191 -1.87 21.07 -1.13
CA ASN A 191 -0.42 21.21 -1.05
C ASN A 191 0.01 22.24 0.01
N ASP A 192 -0.64 23.40 0.07
CA ASP A 192 -0.33 24.44 1.05
C ASP A 192 -0.50 23.93 2.49
N GLU A 193 -1.54 23.13 2.75
CA GLU A 193 -1.80 22.58 4.09
C GLU A 193 -0.81 21.46 4.45
N LEU A 194 -0.45 20.60 3.49
CA LEU A 194 0.62 19.61 3.68
C LEU A 194 1.94 20.32 4.01
N GLN A 195 2.29 21.36 3.25
CA GLN A 195 3.51 22.13 3.46
C GLN A 195 3.51 22.82 4.83
N ARG A 196 2.37 23.37 5.27
CA ARG A 196 2.24 23.98 6.61
C ARG A 196 2.60 23.02 7.74
N ILE A 197 2.22 21.74 7.62
CA ILE A 197 2.59 20.71 8.60
C ILE A 197 4.08 20.34 8.48
N LEU A 198 4.61 20.26 7.26
CA LEU A 198 6.02 20.00 6.98
C LEU A 198 6.93 21.20 7.26
N ASP A 199 6.41 22.39 7.55
CA ASP A 199 7.20 23.54 7.99
C ASP A 199 7.33 23.59 9.52
N LEU A 200 6.60 22.74 10.24
CA LEU A 200 6.76 22.59 11.69
C LEU A 200 8.12 21.98 12.02
N PRO A 201 8.71 22.37 13.17
CA PRO A 201 9.99 21.80 13.61
C PRO A 201 9.90 20.28 13.80
N GLU A 202 11.06 19.62 13.71
CA GLU A 202 11.21 18.20 14.03
C GLU A 202 10.74 17.91 15.48
N MET A 203 10.17 16.72 15.71
CA MET A 203 9.72 16.26 17.03
C MET A 203 10.85 15.68 17.86
#